data_AF-A0A9E0NBY7-F1
#
_entry.id   AF-A0A9E0NBY7-F1
#
_cell.length_a   1.000
_cell.length_b   1.000
_cell.length_c   1.000
_cell.angle_alpha   90.00
_cell.angle_beta   90.00
_cell.angle_gamma   90.00
#
_symmetry.space_group_name_H-M   'P 1'
#
loop_
_entity.id
_entity.type
_entity.pdbx_description
1 polymer ?
#
loop_
_entity_poly.entity_id
_entity_poly.type
_entity_poly.pdbx_seq_one_letter_code
_entity_poly.pdbx_strand_id
1 'polypeptide(L)'
;MTQATHFLVGAAALLGLAGAACGFDADYAGTRLRCPGSSPACPPGFTCVAEVCTPADETVDASARTDGPTGSVCERAAAAADNDRCAAAIDLSAAARAAGGATVYGDTTGYAGDFAPVVLPGCTGSVAPGPDAVYRLDLQAGDQLDLTLAPELHDGAVYLLAACGAAATCVGGADTFGPGAIDEVSLTISTTTTYYLVVDASIVTAAGCFTLTVRVT
;
A
#
# COMPACT_ATOMS: atom_id res chain seq x y z
N MET A 1 6.17 68.42 39.62
CA MET A 1 6.07 66.94 39.70
C MET A 1 4.62 66.57 39.45
N THR A 2 4.17 65.92 38.38
CA THR A 2 4.75 65.44 37.12
C THR A 2 3.52 65.24 36.23
N GLN A 3 3.51 65.83 35.03
CA GLN A 3 2.38 65.82 34.10
C GLN A 3 2.31 64.43 33.44
N ALA A 4 1.17 63.74 33.53
CA ALA A 4 0.98 62.41 32.94
C ALA A 4 0.54 62.55 31.47
N THR A 5 1.46 62.21 30.58
CA THR A 5 1.28 62.19 29.12
C THR A 5 0.58 60.89 28.71
N HIS A 6 -0.67 60.97 28.27
CA HIS A 6 -1.34 59.87 27.56
C HIS A 6 -0.91 59.90 26.08
N PHE A 7 -0.11 58.90 25.67
CA PHE A 7 0.19 58.63 24.26
C PHE A 7 -0.98 57.87 23.62
N LEU A 8 -1.67 58.53 22.67
CA LEU A 8 -2.44 57.86 21.63
C LEU A 8 -1.45 57.33 20.59
N VAL A 9 -1.35 56.02 20.43
CA VAL A 9 -0.68 55.38 19.30
C VAL A 9 -1.73 54.95 18.29
N GLY A 10 -1.51 55.35 17.04
CA GLY A 10 -2.46 55.33 15.96
C GLY A 10 -2.76 53.94 15.39
N ALA A 11 -3.96 53.85 14.83
CA ALA A 11 -4.42 52.74 14.01
C ALA A 11 -3.65 52.74 12.67
N ALA A 12 -2.86 51.69 12.45
CA ALA A 12 -2.30 51.40 11.14
C ALA A 12 -3.20 50.36 10.46
N ALA A 13 -3.92 50.81 9.44
CA ALA A 13 -4.68 49.96 8.53
C ALA A 13 -3.72 49.11 7.71
N LEU A 14 -3.72 47.79 7.93
CA LEU A 14 -3.15 46.81 7.01
C LEU A 14 -4.12 46.65 5.83
N LEU A 15 -3.84 47.37 4.75
CA LEU A 15 -4.45 47.14 3.44
C LEU A 15 -4.07 45.74 2.95
N GLY A 16 -5.09 44.96 2.61
CA GLY A 16 -4.94 43.59 2.11
C GLY A 16 -4.22 43.54 0.76
N LEU A 17 -3.18 42.70 0.69
CA LEU A 17 -2.82 42.03 -0.54
C LEU A 17 -3.68 40.77 -0.64
N ALA A 18 -4.77 40.86 -1.41
CA ALA A 18 -5.44 39.69 -1.94
C ALA A 18 -4.48 39.04 -2.94
N GLY A 19 -3.66 38.11 -2.47
CA GLY A 19 -2.96 37.18 -3.33
C GLY A 19 -4.03 36.39 -4.09
N ALA A 20 -3.96 36.41 -5.41
CA ALA A 20 -4.70 35.50 -6.26
C ALA A 20 -4.28 34.07 -5.88
N ALA A 21 -5.09 33.43 -5.05
CA ALA A 21 -4.95 32.02 -4.78
C ALA A 21 -5.29 31.29 -6.08
N CYS A 22 -4.30 30.64 -6.70
CA CYS A 22 -4.57 29.57 -7.65
C CYS A 22 -5.20 28.43 -6.85
N GLY A 23 -6.51 28.46 -6.68
CA GLY A 23 -7.28 27.34 -6.13
C GLY A 23 -7.39 26.25 -7.19
N PHE A 24 -6.84 25.08 -6.92
CA PHE A 24 -7.20 23.87 -7.65
C PHE A 24 -8.49 23.33 -7.02
N ASP A 25 -9.52 23.16 -7.84
CA ASP A 25 -10.77 22.54 -7.40
C ASP A 25 -10.53 21.04 -7.13
N ALA A 26 -11.12 20.51 -6.05
CA ALA A 26 -10.82 19.17 -5.54
C ALA A 26 -11.33 18.03 -6.44
N ASP A 27 -12.13 18.37 -7.44
CA ASP A 27 -12.70 17.44 -8.43
C ASP A 27 -11.95 17.44 -9.77
N TYR A 28 -10.86 18.21 -9.91
CA TYR A 28 -10.11 18.39 -11.17
C TYR A 28 -10.96 18.85 -12.36
N ALA A 29 -12.19 19.34 -12.15
CA ALA A 29 -13.05 19.83 -13.23
C ALA A 29 -12.53 21.15 -13.83
N GLY A 30 -11.67 21.87 -13.09
CA GLY A 30 -11.14 23.19 -13.43
C GLY A 30 -9.87 23.23 -14.28
N THR A 31 -9.20 22.10 -14.58
CA THR A 31 -7.96 22.11 -15.38
C THR A 31 -8.17 21.78 -16.86
N ARG A 32 -9.41 21.51 -17.29
CA ARG A 32 -9.74 21.46 -18.72
C ARG A 32 -9.77 22.88 -19.25
N LEU A 33 -8.70 23.28 -19.93
CA LEU A 33 -8.66 24.48 -20.76
C LEU A 33 -9.87 24.45 -21.70
N ARG A 34 -10.91 25.22 -21.37
CA ARG A 34 -12.14 25.31 -22.18
C ARG A 34 -11.87 26.21 -23.38
N CYS A 35 -12.38 25.81 -24.54
CA CYS A 35 -12.31 26.59 -25.77
C CYS A 35 -13.73 26.88 -26.25
N PRO A 36 -14.31 28.06 -25.96
CA PRO A 36 -15.68 28.35 -26.34
C PRO A 36 -15.82 28.34 -27.87
N GLY A 37 -16.97 27.90 -28.38
CA GLY A 37 -17.21 27.81 -29.83
C GLY A 37 -17.05 29.13 -30.60
N SER A 38 -17.12 30.27 -29.90
CA SER A 38 -16.88 31.61 -30.46
C SER A 38 -15.40 32.00 -30.57
N SER A 39 -14.49 31.31 -29.87
CA SER A 39 -13.05 31.52 -29.94
C SER A 39 -12.33 30.21 -29.59
N PRO A 40 -12.14 29.29 -30.56
CA PRO A 40 -11.55 27.98 -30.33
C PRO A 40 -10.02 28.07 -30.23
N ALA A 41 -9.51 28.93 -29.36
CA ALA A 41 -8.10 29.07 -29.11
C ALA A 41 -7.66 28.10 -28.02
N CYS A 42 -6.70 27.24 -28.35
CA CYS A 42 -6.00 26.38 -27.40
C CYS A 42 -4.50 26.73 -27.40
N PRO A 43 -3.77 26.47 -26.32
CA PRO A 43 -2.31 26.61 -26.32
C PRO A 43 -1.66 25.76 -27.42
N PRO A 44 -0.45 26.11 -27.88
CA PRO A 44 0.29 25.29 -28.83
C PRO A 44 0.39 23.83 -28.35
N GLY A 45 0.10 22.88 -29.25
CA GLY A 45 0.05 21.46 -28.94
C GLY A 45 -1.34 20.94 -28.54
N PHE A 46 -2.39 21.77 -28.58
CA PHE A 46 -3.77 21.38 -28.29
C PHE A 46 -4.75 21.84 -29.40
N THR A 47 -5.80 21.05 -29.62
CA THR A 47 -6.91 21.29 -30.55
C THR A 47 -8.22 21.38 -29.77
N CYS A 48 -9.12 22.27 -30.18
CA CYS A 48 -10.43 22.40 -29.55
C CYS A 48 -11.39 21.30 -30.04
N VAL A 49 -11.83 20.42 -29.15
CA VAL A 49 -12.81 19.36 -29.42
C VAL A 49 -13.93 19.45 -28.40
N ALA A 50 -15.18 19.67 -28.87
CA ALA A 50 -16.37 19.78 -28.01
C ALA A 50 -16.18 20.75 -26.81
N GLU A 51 -15.65 21.94 -27.10
CA GLU A 51 -15.36 23.01 -26.13
C GLU A 51 -14.26 22.70 -25.11
N VAL A 52 -13.44 21.68 -25.36
CA VAL A 52 -12.30 21.28 -24.54
C VAL A 52 -11.03 21.23 -25.39
N CYS A 53 -9.94 21.84 -24.91
CA CYS A 53 -8.63 21.68 -25.53
C CYS A 53 -8.08 20.27 -25.25
N THR A 54 -7.97 19.45 -26.28
CA THR A 54 -7.33 18.12 -26.25
C THR A 54 -5.95 18.20 -26.91
N PRO A 55 -4.96 17.39 -26.53
CA PRO A 55 -3.67 17.37 -27.22
C PRO A 55 -3.86 17.17 -28.74
N ALA A 56 -3.17 17.98 -29.54
CA ALA A 56 -3.29 17.98 -31.01
C ALA A 56 -2.64 16.75 -31.66
N ASP A 57 -1.83 16.03 -30.89
CA ASP A 57 -1.10 14.85 -31.32
C ASP A 57 -1.53 13.65 -30.47
N GLU A 58 -2.56 12.92 -30.93
CA GLU A 58 -2.91 11.62 -30.37
C GLU A 58 -1.94 10.51 -30.79
N THR A 59 -0.76 10.83 -31.37
CA THR A 59 0.31 9.83 -31.55
C THR A 59 1.19 9.67 -30.31
N VAL A 60 0.77 10.17 -29.15
CA VAL A 60 1.27 9.65 -27.86
C VAL A 60 0.78 8.22 -27.73
N ASP A 61 1.59 7.33 -28.29
CA ASP A 61 1.59 5.88 -28.16
C ASP A 61 0.68 5.38 -27.03
N ALA A 62 -0.53 4.95 -27.38
CA ALA A 62 -1.42 4.21 -26.48
C ALA A 62 -0.77 2.90 -25.98
N SER A 63 0.43 2.56 -26.46
CA SER A 63 1.26 1.45 -25.99
C SER A 63 2.32 1.87 -24.95
N ALA A 64 2.51 3.16 -24.67
CA ALA A 64 3.50 3.65 -23.70
C ALA A 64 2.92 3.96 -22.30
N ARG A 65 1.59 3.90 -22.14
CA ARG A 65 1.01 3.56 -20.83
C ARG A 65 0.65 2.10 -20.85
N THR A 66 1.61 1.25 -20.49
CA THR A 66 1.21 0.12 -19.67
C THR A 66 0.75 0.72 -18.34
N ASP A 67 -0.50 1.19 -18.31
CA ASP A 67 -1.20 1.36 -17.05
C ASP A 67 -0.94 0.04 -16.31
N GLY A 68 -0.24 0.12 -15.17
CA GLY A 68 0.03 -1.07 -14.34
C GLY A 68 -1.27 -1.86 -14.17
N PRO A 69 -1.22 -3.19 -14.00
CA PRO A 69 -2.33 -4.08 -14.32
C PRO A 69 -3.65 -3.46 -13.86
N THR A 70 -4.57 -3.17 -14.77
CA THR A 70 -5.82 -2.51 -14.40
C THR A 70 -6.67 -3.54 -13.65
N GLY A 71 -6.99 -3.26 -12.37
CA GLY A 71 -7.78 -4.18 -11.55
C GLY A 71 -7.71 -3.89 -10.04
N SER A 72 -8.75 -4.24 -9.32
CA SER A 72 -8.77 -4.31 -7.85
C SER A 72 -7.73 -5.31 -7.33
N VAL A 73 -7.41 -5.26 -6.03
CA VAL A 73 -6.52 -6.25 -5.40
C VAL A 73 -7.09 -7.67 -5.57
N CYS A 74 -8.40 -7.84 -5.38
CA CYS A 74 -9.07 -9.12 -5.58
C CYS A 74 -8.97 -9.66 -7.01
N GLU A 75 -9.12 -8.80 -8.03
CA GLU A 75 -8.98 -9.24 -9.43
C GLU A 75 -7.55 -9.72 -9.73
N ARG A 76 -6.54 -9.14 -9.09
CA ARG A 76 -5.14 -9.59 -9.21
C ARG A 76 -4.89 -10.86 -8.42
N ALA A 77 -5.44 -10.95 -7.21
CA ALA A 77 -5.34 -12.12 -6.34
C ALA A 77 -5.94 -13.37 -7.00
N ALA A 78 -7.02 -13.22 -7.77
CA ALA A 78 -7.64 -14.33 -8.51
C ALA A 78 -6.71 -14.98 -9.56
N ALA A 79 -5.62 -14.32 -9.95
CA ALA A 79 -4.61 -14.88 -10.85
C ALA A 79 -3.41 -15.51 -10.12
N ALA A 80 -3.35 -15.40 -8.79
CA ALA A 80 -2.29 -16.01 -7.99
C ALA A 80 -2.43 -17.55 -7.99
N ALA A 81 -1.29 -18.23 -7.84
CA ALA A 81 -1.30 -19.67 -7.59
C ALA A 81 -1.89 -19.94 -6.20
N ASP A 82 -2.48 -21.12 -6.02
CA ASP A 82 -2.96 -21.55 -4.71
C ASP A 82 -1.79 -21.69 -3.72
N ASN A 83 -1.96 -21.17 -2.50
CA ASN A 83 -0.93 -21.21 -1.46
C ASN A 83 -1.48 -21.45 -0.04
N ASP A 84 -2.65 -22.08 0.06
CA ASP A 84 -3.33 -22.55 1.29
C ASP A 84 -2.48 -23.49 2.16
N ARG A 85 -1.45 -24.14 1.59
CA ARG A 85 -0.64 -25.15 2.30
C ARG A 85 0.85 -24.96 2.09
N CYS A 86 1.63 -25.39 3.08
CA CYS A 86 3.09 -25.45 3.00
C CYS A 86 3.66 -26.03 1.69
N ALA A 87 3.05 -27.12 1.19
CA ALA A 87 3.50 -27.78 -0.03
C ALA A 87 3.29 -26.92 -1.30
N ALA A 88 2.34 -26.00 -1.26
CA ALA A 88 2.01 -25.06 -2.32
C ALA A 88 2.55 -23.63 -2.06
N ALA A 89 3.36 -23.45 -1.01
CA ALA A 89 3.88 -22.14 -0.65
C ALA A 89 4.61 -21.47 -1.84
N ILE A 90 4.17 -20.26 -2.17
CA ILE A 90 4.72 -19.48 -3.29
C ILE A 90 6.11 -18.98 -2.91
N ASP A 91 7.08 -19.21 -3.80
CA ASP A 91 8.47 -18.81 -3.60
C ASP A 91 8.68 -17.35 -3.99
N LEU A 92 9.06 -16.52 -3.01
CA LEU A 92 9.34 -15.10 -3.22
C LEU A 92 10.83 -14.77 -3.18
N SER A 93 11.71 -15.76 -3.02
CA SER A 93 13.12 -15.56 -2.64
C SER A 93 13.91 -14.68 -3.61
N ALA A 94 13.69 -14.87 -4.92
CA ALA A 94 14.34 -14.09 -5.96
C ALA A 94 13.69 -12.71 -6.14
N ALA A 95 12.36 -12.65 -6.13
CA ALA A 95 11.61 -11.41 -6.33
C ALA A 95 11.81 -10.42 -5.16
N ALA A 96 11.85 -10.92 -3.92
CA ALA A 96 12.05 -10.10 -2.73
C ALA A 96 13.42 -9.41 -2.70
N ARG A 97 14.43 -9.99 -3.37
CA ARG A 97 15.79 -9.42 -3.53
C ARG A 97 15.95 -8.55 -4.77
N ALA A 98 14.96 -8.53 -5.67
CA ALA A 98 15.03 -7.68 -6.84
C ALA A 98 14.98 -6.20 -6.42
N ALA A 99 15.50 -5.32 -7.28
CA ALA A 99 15.38 -3.88 -7.06
C ALA A 99 13.89 -3.50 -6.96
N GLY A 100 13.45 -3.06 -5.79
CA GLY A 100 12.04 -2.78 -5.50
C GLY A 100 11.36 -3.77 -4.56
N GLY A 101 11.92 -4.98 -4.39
CA GLY A 101 11.27 -6.08 -3.68
C GLY A 101 10.18 -6.76 -4.50
N ALA A 102 9.44 -7.65 -3.86
CA ALA A 102 8.26 -8.31 -4.42
C ALA A 102 6.99 -7.61 -3.94
N THR A 103 6.03 -7.42 -4.83
CA THR A 103 4.64 -7.12 -4.47
C THR A 103 3.77 -8.24 -5.00
N VAL A 104 3.02 -8.88 -4.12
CA VAL A 104 2.08 -9.96 -4.45
C VAL A 104 0.68 -9.60 -4.00
N TYR A 105 -0.28 -10.15 -4.72
CA TYR A 105 -1.70 -10.04 -4.42
C TYR A 105 -2.19 -11.44 -4.09
N GLY A 106 -2.91 -11.59 -2.98
CA GLY A 106 -3.44 -12.87 -2.52
C GLY A 106 -4.85 -12.71 -1.99
N ASP A 107 -5.52 -13.83 -1.75
CA ASP A 107 -6.87 -13.90 -1.18
C ASP A 107 -6.94 -15.16 -0.30
N THR A 108 -7.31 -14.99 0.96
CA THR A 108 -7.49 -16.11 1.91
C THR A 108 -8.90 -16.72 1.84
N THR A 109 -9.77 -16.22 0.97
CA THR A 109 -11.15 -16.71 0.84
C THR A 109 -11.19 -18.19 0.43
N GLY A 110 -11.74 -19.02 1.32
CA GLY A 110 -11.87 -20.46 1.10
C GLY A 110 -10.66 -21.28 1.54
N TYR A 111 -9.62 -20.64 2.09
CA TYR A 111 -8.47 -21.30 2.70
C TYR A 111 -8.81 -21.85 4.09
N ALA A 112 -8.01 -22.81 4.54
CA ALA A 112 -8.07 -23.33 5.90
C ALA A 112 -7.28 -22.40 6.83
N GLY A 113 -7.67 -22.38 8.11
CA GLY A 113 -6.83 -21.84 9.19
C GLY A 113 -5.94 -22.95 9.72
N ASP A 114 -4.91 -23.28 8.96
CA ASP A 114 -3.92 -24.32 9.27
C ASP A 114 -2.85 -23.80 10.24
N PHE A 115 -2.74 -22.48 10.38
CA PHE A 115 -1.78 -21.82 11.22
C PHE A 115 -2.49 -21.01 12.31
N ALA A 116 -1.83 -20.90 13.45
CA ALA A 116 -2.27 -20.02 14.54
C ALA A 116 -1.02 -19.64 15.33
N PRO A 117 -0.44 -18.45 15.11
CA PRO A 117 0.77 -18.07 15.80
C PRO A 117 0.51 -18.08 17.31
N VAL A 118 1.50 -18.54 18.07
CA VAL A 118 1.42 -18.46 19.54
C VAL A 118 1.40 -16.99 19.92
N VAL A 119 0.69 -16.63 20.99
CA VAL A 119 0.71 -15.28 21.58
C VAL A 119 2.08 -15.02 22.23
N LEU A 120 3.10 -14.86 21.40
CA LEU A 120 4.46 -14.55 21.80
C LEU A 120 4.76 -13.08 21.47
N PRO A 121 5.34 -12.33 22.42
CA PRO A 121 5.86 -11.00 22.14
C PRO A 121 6.85 -11.05 20.97
N GLY A 122 6.64 -10.21 19.96
CA GLY A 122 7.47 -10.15 18.75
C GLY A 122 6.95 -10.96 17.56
N CYS A 123 5.92 -11.78 17.74
CA CYS A 123 5.11 -12.31 16.65
C CYS A 123 3.95 -11.34 16.39
N THR A 124 2.71 -11.78 16.45
CA THR A 124 1.52 -10.93 16.28
C THR A 124 1.08 -10.28 17.59
N GLY A 125 1.38 -10.89 18.75
CA GLY A 125 0.86 -10.43 20.05
C GLY A 125 -0.63 -10.80 20.30
N SER A 126 -1.24 -11.51 19.35
CA SER A 126 -2.61 -12.02 19.38
C SER A 126 -2.64 -13.43 18.77
N VAL A 127 -3.78 -14.12 18.82
CA VAL A 127 -4.00 -15.33 18.02
C VAL A 127 -4.69 -14.91 16.73
N ALA A 128 -4.19 -15.39 15.59
CA ALA A 128 -4.88 -15.34 14.30
C ALA A 128 -5.29 -16.78 13.94
N PRO A 129 -6.56 -17.18 14.17
CA PRO A 129 -7.05 -18.52 13.86
C PRO A 129 -7.80 -18.58 12.53
N GLY A 130 -7.70 -17.54 11.71
CA GLY A 130 -8.43 -17.42 10.45
C GLY A 130 -7.79 -18.21 9.31
N PRO A 131 -8.42 -18.19 8.13
CA PRO A 131 -7.82 -18.66 6.89
C PRO A 131 -6.48 -17.99 6.61
N ASP A 132 -5.51 -18.79 6.13
CA ASP A 132 -4.14 -18.33 5.95
C ASP A 132 -3.56 -18.69 4.58
N ALA A 133 -2.60 -17.87 4.13
CA ALA A 133 -1.88 -18.02 2.88
C ALA A 133 -0.37 -18.06 3.16
N VAL A 134 0.32 -19.01 2.51
CA VAL A 134 1.72 -19.32 2.81
C VAL A 134 2.65 -18.95 1.65
N TYR A 135 3.74 -18.28 1.98
CA TYR A 135 4.85 -17.98 1.08
C TYR A 135 6.14 -18.55 1.66
N ARG A 136 7.15 -18.76 0.83
CA ARG A 136 8.48 -19.16 1.27
C ARG A 136 9.57 -18.22 0.79
N LEU A 137 10.60 -18.08 1.61
CA LEU A 137 11.76 -17.24 1.39
C LEU A 137 13.02 -18.00 1.84
N ASP A 138 13.96 -18.19 0.93
CA ASP A 138 15.33 -18.58 1.29
C ASP A 138 16.06 -17.34 1.77
N LEU A 139 16.37 -17.26 3.07
CA LEU A 139 17.00 -16.10 3.70
C LEU A 139 18.39 -16.46 4.23
N GLN A 140 19.29 -15.48 4.25
CA GLN A 140 20.65 -15.63 4.77
C GLN A 140 20.78 -14.91 6.11
N ALA A 141 21.62 -15.43 7.00
CA ALA A 141 21.98 -14.72 8.22
C ALA A 141 22.60 -13.35 7.87
N GLY A 142 22.06 -12.29 8.46
CA GLY A 142 22.41 -10.90 8.17
C GLY A 142 21.45 -10.18 7.23
N ASP A 143 20.58 -10.91 6.49
CA ASP A 143 19.55 -10.29 5.66
C ASP A 143 18.64 -9.39 6.51
N GLN A 144 18.30 -8.22 5.98
CA GLN A 144 17.22 -7.40 6.51
C GLN A 144 15.95 -7.66 5.69
N LEU A 145 14.91 -8.16 6.34
CA LEU A 145 13.60 -8.44 5.75
C LEU A 145 12.61 -7.37 6.19
N ASP A 146 12.04 -6.65 5.22
CA ASP A 146 10.94 -5.72 5.43
C ASP A 146 9.67 -6.28 4.79
N LEU A 147 8.57 -6.26 5.56
CA LEU A 147 7.26 -6.75 5.16
C LEU A 147 6.22 -5.65 5.36
N THR A 148 5.31 -5.53 4.40
CA THR A 148 4.10 -4.71 4.52
C THR A 148 2.91 -5.51 4.04
N LEU A 149 1.95 -5.78 4.93
CA LEU A 149 0.66 -6.37 4.59
C LEU A 149 -0.41 -5.28 4.60
N ALA A 150 -1.17 -5.20 3.52
CA ALA A 150 -2.34 -4.33 3.37
C ALA A 150 -3.56 -5.21 3.02
N PRO A 151 -4.35 -5.64 4.01
CA PRO A 151 -5.57 -6.40 3.79
C PRO A 151 -6.70 -5.51 3.27
N GLU A 152 -7.61 -6.05 2.47
CA GLU A 152 -8.84 -5.37 2.07
C GLU A 152 -10.01 -5.84 2.94
N LEU A 153 -10.59 -4.91 3.70
CA LEU A 153 -11.86 -5.06 4.44
C LEU A 153 -11.88 -6.15 5.53
N HIS A 154 -10.76 -6.81 5.80
CA HIS A 154 -10.58 -7.76 6.89
C HIS A 154 -9.39 -7.38 7.75
N ASP A 155 -9.39 -7.90 8.97
CA ASP A 155 -8.31 -7.73 9.94
C ASP A 155 -7.32 -8.87 9.72
N GLY A 156 -6.11 -8.52 9.33
CA GLY A 156 -5.06 -9.45 8.91
C GLY A 156 -3.89 -9.43 9.88
N ALA A 157 -3.05 -10.45 9.79
CA ALA A 157 -1.78 -10.53 10.48
C ALA A 157 -0.73 -11.11 9.54
N VAL A 158 0.53 -10.72 9.76
CA VAL A 158 1.66 -11.24 8.99
C VAL A 158 2.76 -11.72 9.93
N TYR A 159 3.31 -12.91 9.68
CA TYR A 159 4.39 -13.44 10.51
C TYR A 159 5.31 -14.39 9.74
N LEU A 160 6.54 -14.51 10.24
CA LEU A 160 7.60 -15.34 9.67
C LEU A 160 7.88 -16.53 10.60
N LEU A 161 7.80 -17.74 10.05
CA LEU A 161 8.11 -19.00 10.73
C LEU A 161 9.42 -19.59 10.21
N ALA A 162 10.27 -20.11 11.09
CA ALA A 162 11.48 -20.84 10.71
C ALA A 162 11.19 -22.27 10.19
N ALA A 163 10.00 -22.81 10.46
CA ALA A 163 9.52 -24.07 9.89
C ALA A 163 8.01 -24.01 9.62
N CYS A 164 7.59 -24.51 8.45
CA CYS A 164 6.20 -24.49 8.06
C CYS A 164 5.32 -25.38 8.95
N GLY A 165 4.09 -24.92 9.24
CA GLY A 165 3.15 -25.59 10.14
C GLY A 165 3.57 -25.59 11.62
N ALA A 166 4.70 -24.97 11.97
CA ALA A 166 5.20 -24.94 13.34
C ALA A 166 5.12 -23.52 13.90
N ALA A 167 3.93 -23.11 14.36
CA ALA A 167 3.67 -21.78 14.93
C ALA A 167 4.65 -21.35 16.04
N ALA A 168 5.16 -22.31 16.82
CA ALA A 168 6.18 -22.08 17.86
C ALA A 168 7.56 -21.64 17.31
N THR A 169 7.77 -21.72 15.99
CA THR A 169 9.01 -21.29 15.32
C THR A 169 8.93 -19.88 14.76
N CYS A 170 7.91 -19.11 15.17
CA CYS A 170 7.79 -17.72 14.79
C CYS A 170 9.02 -16.92 15.23
N VAL A 171 9.58 -16.17 14.29
CA VAL A 171 10.76 -15.33 14.50
C VAL A 171 10.45 -13.83 14.42
N GLY A 172 9.24 -13.47 14.01
CA GLY A 172 8.81 -12.08 13.84
C GLY A 172 7.43 -11.97 13.21
N GLY A 173 6.71 -10.89 13.49
CA GLY A 173 5.43 -10.59 12.84
C GLY A 173 4.85 -9.25 13.26
N ALA A 174 3.65 -8.96 12.75
CA ALA A 174 2.83 -7.82 13.09
C ALA A 174 1.34 -8.17 12.98
N ASP A 175 0.55 -7.52 13.81
CA ASP A 175 -0.91 -7.51 13.80
C ASP A 175 -1.38 -6.17 14.39
N THR A 176 -1.88 -5.32 13.51
CA THR A 176 -2.44 -4.02 13.80
C THR A 176 -3.94 -4.16 13.78
N PHE A 177 -4.56 -4.10 14.96
CA PHE A 177 -5.99 -4.32 15.11
C PHE A 177 -6.85 -3.44 14.18
N GLY A 178 -7.62 -4.09 13.32
CA GLY A 178 -8.77 -3.51 12.64
C GLY A 178 -8.86 -3.88 11.15
N PRO A 179 -10.08 -3.94 10.57
CA PRO A 179 -10.24 -4.22 9.15
C PRO A 179 -9.51 -3.21 8.26
N GLY A 180 -8.65 -3.71 7.36
CA GLY A 180 -7.86 -2.89 6.45
C GLY A 180 -6.69 -2.15 7.11
N ALA A 181 -6.38 -2.44 8.38
CA ALA A 181 -5.19 -1.92 9.02
C ALA A 181 -3.93 -2.49 8.34
N ILE A 182 -2.92 -1.64 8.19
CA ILE A 182 -1.65 -2.02 7.55
C ILE A 182 -0.71 -2.55 8.61
N ASP A 183 -0.11 -3.70 8.34
CA ASP A 183 0.95 -4.28 9.15
C ASP A 183 2.31 -4.07 8.53
N GLU A 184 3.25 -3.61 9.35
CA GLU A 184 4.65 -3.40 8.96
C GLU A 184 5.57 -4.10 9.95
N VAL A 185 6.55 -4.84 9.44
CA VAL A 185 7.58 -5.47 10.27
C VAL A 185 8.93 -5.48 9.55
N SER A 186 9.98 -5.19 10.31
CA SER A 186 11.38 -5.23 9.87
C SER A 186 12.15 -6.21 10.75
N LEU A 187 12.75 -7.23 10.14
CA LEU A 187 13.43 -8.32 10.82
C LEU A 187 14.87 -8.44 10.34
N THR A 188 15.82 -8.61 11.26
CA THR A 188 17.18 -9.03 10.93
C THR A 188 17.28 -10.55 11.06
N ILE A 189 17.62 -11.23 9.97
CA ILE A 189 17.67 -12.68 9.92
C ILE A 189 18.95 -13.19 10.61
N SER A 190 18.79 -14.13 11.53
CA SER A 190 19.91 -14.65 12.34
C SER A 190 20.47 -15.99 11.84
N THR A 191 19.70 -16.73 11.04
CA THR A 191 20.09 -18.06 10.54
C THR A 191 19.79 -18.21 9.06
N THR A 192 20.74 -18.75 8.30
CA THR A 192 20.53 -19.07 6.88
C THR A 192 19.66 -20.32 6.74
N THR A 193 18.44 -20.16 6.26
CA THR A 193 17.48 -21.26 6.03
C THR A 193 16.32 -20.78 5.15
N THR A 194 15.47 -21.71 4.72
CA THR A 194 14.14 -21.38 4.20
C THR A 194 13.20 -21.03 5.35
N TYR A 195 12.57 -19.87 5.25
CA TYR A 195 11.51 -19.38 6.13
C TYR A 195 10.16 -19.41 5.42
N TYR A 196 9.09 -19.40 6.20
CA TYR A 196 7.72 -19.38 5.72
C TYR A 196 7.04 -18.12 6.22
N LEU A 197 6.63 -17.27 5.28
CA LEU A 197 5.88 -16.06 5.53
C LEU A 197 4.40 -16.39 5.42
N VAL A 198 3.64 -16.12 6.47
CA VAL A 198 2.22 -16.41 6.53
C VAL A 198 1.45 -15.09 6.60
N VAL A 199 0.42 -14.99 5.76
CA VAL A 199 -0.63 -13.97 5.86
C VAL A 199 -1.86 -14.67 6.41
N ASP A 200 -2.41 -14.18 7.50
CA ASP A 200 -3.42 -14.86 8.30
C ASP A 200 -4.56 -13.88 8.60
N ALA A 201 -5.79 -14.37 8.74
CA ALA A 201 -6.92 -13.56 9.15
C ALA A 201 -7.10 -13.64 10.68
N SER A 202 -7.43 -12.51 11.32
CA SER A 202 -7.43 -12.44 12.79
C SER A 202 -8.52 -13.26 13.48
N ILE A 203 -9.53 -13.76 12.73
CA ILE A 203 -10.60 -14.64 13.23
C ILE A 203 -11.02 -15.68 12.19
N VAL A 204 -11.59 -16.80 12.67
CA VAL A 204 -12.03 -17.95 11.85
C VAL A 204 -13.00 -17.64 10.70
N THR A 205 -13.74 -16.53 10.77
CA THR A 205 -14.71 -16.11 9.74
C THR A 205 -14.26 -14.93 8.91
N ALA A 206 -13.11 -14.32 9.22
CA ALA A 206 -12.55 -13.25 8.42
C ALA A 206 -11.72 -13.86 7.30
N ALA A 207 -11.81 -13.30 6.10
CA ALA A 207 -11.00 -13.68 4.96
C ALA A 207 -11.08 -12.53 3.94
N GLY A 208 -10.14 -12.51 3.02
CA GLY A 208 -10.25 -11.64 1.87
C GLY A 208 -8.93 -11.38 1.17
N CYS A 209 -9.01 -10.47 0.22
CA CYS A 209 -7.90 -10.09 -0.62
C CYS A 209 -6.91 -9.20 0.14
N PHE A 210 -5.65 -9.27 -0.23
CA PHE A 210 -4.59 -8.46 0.36
C PHE A 210 -3.49 -8.14 -0.65
N THR A 211 -2.75 -7.07 -0.38
CA THR A 211 -1.46 -6.80 -1.00
C THR A 211 -0.36 -7.06 0.02
N LEU A 212 0.65 -7.84 -0.36
CA LEU A 212 1.82 -8.12 0.46
C LEU A 212 3.07 -7.62 -0.28
N THR A 213 3.83 -6.74 0.36
CA THR A 213 5.14 -6.29 -0.12
C THR A 213 6.24 -6.92 0.73
N VAL A 214 7.24 -7.48 0.07
CA VAL A 214 8.36 -8.21 0.68
C VAL A 214 9.65 -7.69 0.10
N ARG A 215 10.56 -7.21 0.94
CA ARG A 215 11.88 -6.75 0.52
C ARG A 215 12.97 -7.38 1.37
N VAL A 216 14.01 -7.87 0.72
CA VAL A 216 15.23 -8.39 1.35
C VAL A 216 16.41 -7.56 0.88
N THR A 217 17.19 -7.04 1.81
CA THR A 217 18.43 -6.26 1.56
C THR A 217 19.62 -6.78 2.34
#